data_AF-A0A926MG64-F1
#
_entry.id   AF-A0A926MG64-F1
#
_cell.length_a   1.000
_cell.length_b   1.000
_cell.length_c   1.000
_cell.angle_alpha   90.00
_cell.angle_beta   90.00
_cell.angle_gamma   90.00
#
_symmetry.space_group_name_H-M   'P 1'
#
loop_
_entity.id
_entity.type
_entity.pdbx_description
1 polymer ?
#
loop_
_entity_poly.entity_id
_entity_poly.type
_entity_poly.pdbx_seq_one_letter_code
_entity_poly.pdbx_strand_id
1 'polypeptide(L)'
;ASLKGAHISVPSIFKAFPLSLRKIFFVLSKLVVYGFLILLAYYGYLVLTLITGETLVTLEWVPQTFVQSVIPIASCLFILSETLRIPEDYRNLVLQTSGVEQTGDI
;
A
#
# COMPACT_ATOMS: atom_id res chain seq x y z
N ALA A 1 31.73 -13.30 -6.59
CA ALA A 1 30.71 -13.82 -7.54
C ALA A 1 29.31 -13.93 -6.90
N SER A 2 29.17 -14.47 -5.67
CA SER A 2 27.89 -14.43 -4.91
C SER A 2 27.51 -13.06 -4.35
N LEU A 3 28.44 -12.10 -4.32
CA LEU A 3 28.26 -10.75 -3.75
C LEU A 3 27.50 -9.77 -4.67
N LYS A 4 27.06 -10.22 -5.87
CA LYS A 4 26.39 -9.36 -6.86
C LYS A 4 24.88 -9.60 -6.96
N GLY A 5 24.29 -10.41 -6.07
CA GLY A 5 22.82 -10.59 -5.99
C GLY A 5 22.15 -11.00 -7.31
N ALA A 6 22.91 -11.57 -8.24
CA ALA A 6 22.49 -11.76 -9.62
C ALA A 6 21.84 -13.13 -9.86
N HIS A 7 21.04 -13.61 -8.91
CA HIS A 7 20.37 -14.91 -9.06
C HIS A 7 18.84 -14.89 -8.87
N ILE A 8 18.19 -13.81 -8.38
CA ILE A 8 16.71 -13.84 -8.25
C ILE A 8 15.95 -12.54 -8.51
N SER A 9 16.64 -11.44 -8.80
CA SER A 9 15.97 -10.21 -9.22
C SER A 9 16.73 -9.67 -10.40
N VAL A 10 16.14 -9.72 -11.58
CA VAL A 10 16.69 -9.14 -12.81
C VAL A 10 16.70 -7.61 -12.64
N PRO A 11 17.83 -6.98 -12.27
CA PRO A 11 17.88 -5.53 -12.04
C PRO A 11 17.83 -4.77 -13.37
N SER A 12 17.96 -5.50 -14.48
CA SER A 12 18.05 -4.99 -15.85
C SER A 12 16.69 -4.64 -16.47
N ILE A 13 15.59 -5.31 -16.08
CA ILE A 13 14.25 -4.96 -16.59
C ILE A 13 13.86 -3.55 -16.13
N PHE A 14 14.16 -3.18 -14.89
CA PHE A 14 13.83 -1.86 -14.34
C PHE A 14 14.78 -0.73 -14.78
N LYS A 15 16.02 -1.06 -15.15
CA LYS A 15 16.98 -0.08 -15.74
C LYS A 15 16.72 0.22 -17.21
N ALA A 16 15.91 -0.60 -17.91
CA ALA A 16 15.60 -0.43 -19.32
C ALA A 16 14.32 0.38 -19.60
N PHE A 17 13.50 0.69 -18.60
CA PHE A 17 12.26 1.43 -18.82
C PHE A 17 12.47 2.95 -18.80
N PRO A 18 12.08 3.68 -19.86
CA PRO A 18 12.17 5.14 -19.90
C PRO A 18 11.34 5.77 -18.78
N LEU A 19 11.80 6.90 -18.23
CA LEU A 19 11.17 7.64 -17.13
C LEU A 19 9.65 7.81 -17.32
N SER A 20 9.21 7.97 -18.58
CA SER A 20 7.81 8.11 -18.96
C SER A 20 6.96 6.89 -18.60
N LEU A 21 7.45 5.66 -18.81
CA LEU A 21 6.66 4.47 -18.49
C LEU A 21 6.58 4.23 -16.98
N ARG A 22 7.62 4.63 -16.24
CA ARG A 22 7.65 4.57 -14.77
C ARG A 22 6.58 5.48 -14.16
N LYS A 23 6.33 6.65 -14.76
CA LYS A 23 5.25 7.56 -14.37
C LYS A 23 3.86 6.93 -14.58
N ILE A 24 3.64 6.26 -15.72
CA ILE A 24 2.39 5.53 -15.99
C ILE A 24 2.17 4.44 -14.94
N PHE A 25 3.19 3.61 -14.67
CA PHE A 25 3.09 2.54 -13.68
C PHE A 25 2.87 3.07 -12.26
N PHE A 26 3.50 4.19 -11.91
CA PHE A 26 3.30 4.84 -10.62
C PHE A 26 1.84 5.29 -10.45
N VAL A 27 1.30 6.02 -11.43
CA VAL A 27 -0.10 6.48 -11.40
C VAL A 27 -1.06 5.30 -11.39
N LEU A 28 -0.81 4.27 -12.20
CA LEU A 28 -1.63 3.06 -12.24
C LEU A 28 -1.62 2.32 -10.89
N SER A 29 -0.44 2.14 -10.29
CA SER A 29 -0.30 1.48 -8.99
C SER A 29 -1.03 2.25 -7.90
N LYS A 30 -0.88 3.58 -7.86
CA LYS A 30 -1.63 4.44 -6.95
C LYS A 30 -3.14 4.29 -7.17
N LEU A 31 -3.60 4.34 -8.42
CA LEU A 31 -5.02 4.21 -8.75
C LEU A 31 -5.60 2.88 -8.29
N VAL A 32 -4.89 1.76 -8.51
CA VAL A 32 -5.30 0.44 -8.05
C VAL A 32 -5.39 0.37 -6.52
N VAL A 33 -4.40 0.92 -5.81
CA VAL A 33 -4.39 0.95 -4.34
C VAL A 33 -5.55 1.79 -3.80
N TYR A 34 -5.75 3.00 -4.32
CA TYR A 34 -6.90 3.84 -3.93
C TYR A 34 -8.23 3.17 -4.24
N GLY A 35 -8.38 2.59 -5.43
CA GLY A 35 -9.58 1.87 -5.82
C GLY A 35 -9.88 0.71 -4.87
N PHE A 36 -8.87 -0.10 -4.56
CA PHE A 36 -8.99 -1.19 -3.60
C PHE A 36 -9.35 -0.71 -2.20
N LEU A 37 -8.70 0.34 -1.69
CA LEU A 37 -8.98 0.89 -0.35
C LEU A 37 -10.38 1.50 -0.24
N ILE A 38 -10.87 2.19 -1.29
CA ILE A 38 -12.23 2.72 -1.34
C ILE A 38 -13.26 1.58 -1.34
N LEU A 39 -13.01 0.54 -2.15
CA LEU A 39 -13.82 -0.68 -2.16
C LEU A 39 -13.85 -1.33 -0.78
N LEU A 40 -12.70 -1.47 -0.13
CA LEU A 40 -12.59 -2.06 1.21
C LEU A 40 -13.32 -1.23 2.26
N ALA A 41 -13.22 0.10 2.19
CA ALA A 41 -13.94 1.00 3.09
C ALA A 41 -15.46 0.89 2.91
N TYR A 42 -15.94 0.87 1.66
CA TYR A 42 -17.35 0.76 1.34
C TYR A 42 -17.94 -0.58 1.78
N TYR A 43 -17.30 -1.68 1.40
CA TYR A 43 -17.75 -3.02 1.80
C TYR A 43 -17.58 -3.25 3.30
N GLY A 44 -16.52 -2.71 3.92
CA GLY A 44 -16.33 -2.74 5.37
C GLY A 44 -17.46 -2.04 6.11
N TYR A 45 -17.96 -0.92 5.60
CA TYR A 45 -19.13 -0.23 6.16
C TYR A 45 -20.44 -1.00 5.96
N LEU A 46 -20.65 -1.55 4.76
CA LEU A 46 -21.82 -2.40 4.44
C LEU A 46 -21.87 -3.64 5.36
N VAL A 47 -20.73 -4.30 5.52
CA VAL A 47 -20.58 -5.43 6.42
C VAL A 47 -20.93 -5.00 7.84
N LEU A 48 -20.38 -3.87 8.33
CA LEU A 48 -20.67 -3.33 9.66
C LEU A 48 -22.18 -3.15 9.93
N THR A 49 -22.92 -2.69 8.92
CA THR A 49 -24.38 -2.48 9.01
C THR A 49 -25.17 -3.78 8.93
N LEU A 50 -24.71 -4.77 8.15
CA LEU A 50 -25.38 -6.08 8.02
C LEU A 50 -25.34 -6.91 9.31
N ILE A 51 -24.20 -6.88 10.01
CA ILE A 51 -23.96 -7.62 11.27
C ILE A 51 -24.24 -6.79 12.52
N THR A 52 -24.91 -5.64 12.39
CA THR A 52 -25.28 -4.81 13.54
C THR A 52 -26.27 -5.57 14.42
N GLY A 53 -25.87 -5.89 15.65
CA GLY A 53 -26.67 -6.65 16.61
C GLY A 53 -26.21 -8.10 16.80
N GLU A 54 -25.24 -8.58 16.02
CA GLU A 54 -24.63 -9.89 16.19
C GLU A 54 -23.40 -9.84 17.10
N THR A 55 -23.24 -10.87 17.92
CA THR A 55 -22.05 -11.11 18.75
C THR A 55 -21.21 -12.23 18.14
N LEU A 56 -19.94 -12.35 18.53
CA LEU A 56 -19.10 -13.42 18.02
C LEU A 56 -19.62 -14.80 18.47
N VAL A 57 -19.66 -15.76 17.54
CA VAL A 57 -20.10 -17.16 17.78
C VAL A 57 -19.28 -17.87 18.86
N THR A 58 -18.00 -17.50 19.00
CA THR A 58 -17.08 -18.09 19.99
C THR A 58 -16.95 -17.27 21.27
N LEU A 59 -17.40 -16.01 21.26
CA LEU A 59 -17.18 -15.06 22.34
C LEU A 59 -18.35 -14.06 22.41
N GLU A 60 -19.49 -14.57 22.90
CA GLU A 60 -20.80 -13.92 22.85
C GLU A 60 -20.86 -12.56 23.56
N TRP A 61 -19.89 -12.22 24.41
CA TRP A 61 -19.80 -10.93 25.09
C TRP A 61 -19.19 -9.83 24.22
N VAL A 62 -18.53 -10.16 23.10
CA VAL A 62 -17.93 -9.18 22.19
C VAL A 62 -18.85 -8.93 20.99
N PRO A 63 -19.23 -7.66 20.72
CA PRO A 63 -19.97 -7.30 19.52
C PRO A 63 -19.13 -7.57 18.26
N GLN A 64 -19.69 -8.28 17.28
CA GLN A 64 -19.01 -8.55 16.01
C GLN A 64 -18.70 -7.25 15.26
N THR A 65 -19.56 -6.24 15.43
CA THR A 65 -19.41 -4.88 14.92
C THR A 65 -18.13 -4.20 15.42
N PHE A 66 -17.68 -4.48 16.64
CA PHE A 66 -16.45 -3.88 17.17
C PHE A 66 -15.22 -4.38 16.38
N VAL A 67 -15.12 -5.70 16.19
CA VAL A 67 -14.00 -6.29 15.45
C VAL A 67 -14.02 -5.84 13.99
N GLN A 68 -15.18 -5.85 13.34
CA GLN A 68 -15.29 -5.54 11.92
C GLN A 68 -15.15 -4.05 11.61
N SER A 69 -15.28 -3.16 12.61
CA SER A 69 -14.97 -1.73 12.48
C SER A 69 -13.51 -1.45 12.09
N VAL A 70 -12.61 -2.40 12.37
CA VAL A 70 -11.20 -2.28 11.98
C VAL A 70 -11.03 -2.12 10.47
N ILE A 71 -11.91 -2.71 9.67
CA ILE A 71 -11.84 -2.68 8.20
C ILE A 71 -12.04 -1.26 7.66
N PRO A 72 -13.17 -0.57 7.93
CA PRO A 72 -13.37 0.80 7.46
C PRO A 72 -12.37 1.78 8.09
N ILE A 73 -12.01 1.61 9.37
CA ILE A 73 -11.04 2.47 10.05
C ILE A 73 -9.66 2.34 9.40
N ALA A 74 -9.14 1.12 9.25
CA ALA A 74 -7.84 0.88 8.63
C ALA A 74 -7.81 1.38 7.19
N SER A 75 -8.88 1.17 6.42
CA SER A 75 -8.98 1.66 5.04
C SER A 75 -8.86 3.18 4.98
N CYS A 76 -9.53 3.90 5.90
CA CYS A 76 -9.45 5.36 5.97
C CYS A 76 -8.03 5.83 6.35
N LEU A 77 -7.39 5.18 7.33
CA LEU A 77 -6.00 5.49 7.71
C LEU A 77 -5.01 5.20 6.57
N PHE A 78 -5.21 4.11 5.83
CA PHE A 78 -4.38 3.80 4.66
C PHE A 78 -4.57 4.81 3.54
N ILE A 79 -5.79 5.27 3.28
CA ILE A 79 -6.04 6.36 2.31
C ILE A 79 -5.28 7.63 2.72
N LEU A 80 -5.31 7.99 4.01
CA LEU A 80 -4.56 9.15 4.51
C LEU A 80 -3.04 8.95 4.38
N SER A 81 -2.53 7.79 4.79
CA SER A 81 -1.10 7.45 4.66
C SER A 81 -0.64 7.47 3.21
N GLU A 82 -1.42 6.88 2.31
CA GLU A 82 -1.14 6.82 0.89
C GLU A 82 -1.10 8.23 0.28
N THR A 83 -2.00 9.11 0.71
CA THR A 83 -2.07 10.52 0.31
C THR A 83 -0.84 11.29 0.78
N LEU A 84 -0.41 11.09 2.02
CA LEU A 84 0.80 11.72 2.58
C LEU A 84 2.09 11.21 1.92
N ARG A 85 2.12 9.96 1.43
CA ARG A 85 3.27 9.38 0.72
C ARG A 85 3.40 9.81 -0.74
N ILE A 86 2.34 10.34 -1.38
CA ILE A 86 2.39 10.83 -2.77
C ILE A 86 3.59 11.76 -3.05
N PRO A 87 3.86 12.83 -2.28
CA PRO A 87 4.98 13.73 -2.55
C PRO A 87 6.36 13.06 -2.42
N GLU A 88 6.52 12.17 -1.44
CA GLU A 88 7.76 11.44 -1.21
C GLU A 88 8.02 10.39 -2.31
N ASP A 89 6.99 9.64 -2.69
CA ASP A 89 7.08 8.67 -3.79
C ASP A 89 7.33 9.35 -5.14
N TYR A 90 6.70 10.51 -5.39
CA TYR A 90 6.96 11.29 -6.60
C TYR A 90 8.42 11.75 -6.66
N ARG A 91 8.99 12.22 -5.55
CA ARG A 91 10.39 12.64 -5.49
C ARG A 91 11.36 11.46 -5.66
N ASN A 92 11.11 10.33 -5.01
CA ASN A 92 12.00 9.17 -5.09
C ASN A 92 11.93 8.44 -6.44
N LEU A 93 10.74 8.33 -7.05
CA LEU A 93 10.53 7.53 -8.25
C LEU A 93 10.61 8.32 -9.56
N VAL A 94 10.26 9.62 -9.55
CA VAL A 94 10.30 10.49 -10.74
C VAL A 94 11.58 11.33 -10.79
N LEU A 95 12.07 11.85 -9.66
CA LEU A 95 13.25 12.72 -9.64
C LEU A 95 14.58 11.96 -9.43
N GLN A 96 14.56 10.67 -9.09
CA GLN A 96 15.77 9.90 -8.74
C GLN A 96 16.72 10.69 -7.82
N THR A 97 16.27 11.08 -6.63
CA THR A 97 17.22 11.32 -5.53
C THR A 97 17.73 9.97 -5.02
N SER A 98 18.41 9.20 -5.87
CA SER A 98 19.42 8.24 -5.40
C SER A 98 20.71 9.03 -5.17
N GLY A 99 20.62 10.02 -4.29
CA GLY A 99 21.74 10.80 -3.82
C GLY A 99 22.14 10.29 -2.44
N VAL A 100 23.10 9.36 -2.44
CA VAL A 100 24.06 9.12 -1.35
C VAL A 100 23.48 8.56 -0.03
N GLU A 101 23.41 7.23 0.09
CA GLU A 101 23.74 6.58 1.37
C GLU A 101 24.20 5.12 1.17
N GLN A 102 25.30 4.94 0.44
CA GLN A 102 26.22 3.79 0.63
C GLN A 102 27.66 4.27 0.44
N THR A 103 28.09 5.19 1.31
CA THR A 103 29.50 5.40 1.63
C THR A 103 29.55 5.65 3.12
N GLY A 104 29.63 4.54 3.84
CA GLY A 104 29.75 4.47 5.29
C GLY A 104 30.14 3.05 5.60
N ASP A 105 31.26 2.59 5.02
CA ASP A 105 32.06 1.44 5.45
C ASP A 105 33.29 1.33 4.52
N ILE A 106 34.26 2.23 4.73
CA ILE A 106 35.70 1.91 4.85
C ILE A 106 36.29 2.80 5.94
#